data_AF-A0A8J9YMV1-F1
#
_entry.id   AF-A0A8J9YMV1-F1
#
_cell.length_a   1.000
_cell.length_b   1.000
_cell.length_c   1.000
_cell.angle_alpha   90.00
_cell.angle_beta   90.00
_cell.angle_gamma   90.00
#
_symmetry.space_group_name_H-M   'P 1'
#
loop_
_entity.id
_entity.type
_entity.pdbx_description
1 polymer ?
#
loop_
_entity_poly.entity_id
_entity_poly.type
_entity_poly.pdbx_seq_one_letter_code
_entity_poly.pdbx_strand_id
1 'polypeptide(L)'
;MSKFAVRVDAAVSALGGGAGAGLDENDFIDASRLVYDAVREIRRAVLMNRDEEELDPEDVELDEHYTLETRSKCEPRYYSSCTSDDLDTDTEFEPVEDMTMETRSRSSAHTGEHGVDEYPDISGITNAREAMRKMTEEDKRKILQQVELFRREKMTFDNEVAKWDDAGNDIIMLAKHMCMIMLEMTDFTRGRGPLKTTMDVINAAKKISEAGTKLDKLTREIAEQCPESSTKQDLLAYLQRIALYCHQIQITSKVKADVQNISGELIVSGLDSATSLIQAAKNLMNAVVLTVKASYVASTKYTRQGTIASPIVVWRMKAPEKKPLIRPEKPEEVRAKVRRGSQKKQPSPVHALAEFQSPADSVW
;
A
#
# COMPACT_ATOMS: atom_id res chain seq x y z
N MET A 1 34.11 -22.82 -8.14
CA MET A 1 33.89 -21.36 -8.27
C MET A 1 32.39 -21.09 -8.21
N SER A 2 31.95 -19.95 -7.66
CA SER A 2 30.54 -19.56 -7.69
C SER A 2 30.09 -19.29 -9.13
N LYS A 3 28.79 -19.46 -9.42
CA LYS A 3 28.26 -19.20 -10.77
C LYS A 3 28.64 -17.81 -11.28
N PHE A 4 28.59 -16.80 -10.42
CA PHE A 4 29.03 -15.44 -10.75
C PHE A 4 30.52 -15.37 -11.13
N ALA A 5 31.41 -15.98 -10.35
CA ALA A 5 32.85 -15.97 -10.64
C ALA A 5 33.18 -16.61 -12.00
N VAL A 6 32.56 -17.76 -12.31
CA VAL A 6 32.73 -18.42 -13.61
C VAL A 6 32.31 -17.52 -14.77
N ARG A 7 31.25 -16.71 -14.58
CA ARG A 7 30.71 -15.82 -15.62
C ARG A 7 31.52 -14.55 -15.76
N VAL A 8 32.10 -14.03 -14.67
CA VAL A 8 33.07 -12.93 -14.72
C VAL A 8 34.33 -13.36 -15.46
N ASP A 9 34.87 -14.54 -15.19
CA ASP A 9 36.07 -15.04 -15.88
C ASP A 9 35.81 -15.25 -17.38
N ALA A 10 34.63 -15.76 -17.74
CA ALA A 10 34.19 -15.88 -19.13
C ALA A 10 34.06 -14.51 -19.81
N ALA A 11 33.42 -13.54 -19.14
CA ALA A 11 33.26 -12.16 -19.62
C ALA A 11 34.61 -11.48 -19.86
N VAL A 12 35.54 -11.58 -18.91
CA VAL A 12 36.89 -11.01 -19.01
C VAL A 12 37.68 -11.66 -20.14
N SER A 13 37.59 -12.98 -20.29
CA SER A 13 38.27 -13.73 -21.35
C SER A 13 37.77 -13.32 -22.74
N ALA A 14 36.46 -13.13 -22.91
CA ALA A 14 35.89 -12.72 -24.20
C ALA A 14 36.20 -11.25 -24.53
N LEU A 15 36.21 -10.36 -23.54
CA LEU A 15 36.60 -8.96 -23.74
C LEU A 15 38.10 -8.81 -24.05
N GLY A 16 38.96 -9.65 -23.44
CA GLY A 16 40.40 -9.67 -23.73
C GLY A 16 40.76 -10.27 -25.09
N GLY A 17 39.87 -11.10 -25.67
CA GLY A 17 40.09 -11.80 -26.94
C GLY A 17 39.72 -11.02 -28.20
N GLY A 18 39.17 -9.80 -28.09
CA GLY A 18 38.87 -8.92 -29.23
C GLY A 18 37.69 -9.36 -30.12
N ALA A 19 37.01 -10.45 -29.78
CA ALA A 19 35.79 -10.90 -30.45
C ALA A 19 34.63 -10.82 -29.46
N GLY A 20 33.77 -9.80 -29.60
CA GLY A 20 32.55 -9.63 -28.81
C GLY A 20 31.44 -10.66 -29.11
N ALA A 21 31.81 -11.88 -29.53
CA ALA A 21 30.88 -12.93 -29.92
C ALA A 21 31.16 -14.18 -29.07
N GLY A 22 30.29 -14.44 -28.10
CA GLY A 22 30.35 -15.63 -27.24
C GLY A 22 29.90 -15.41 -25.80
N LEU A 23 29.61 -14.17 -25.39
CA LEU A 23 29.06 -13.89 -24.06
C LEU A 23 27.54 -13.95 -24.11
N ASP A 24 26.98 -14.85 -23.32
CA ASP A 24 25.56 -14.81 -22.98
C ASP A 24 25.35 -13.73 -21.93
N GLU A 25 25.02 -12.52 -22.40
CA GLU A 25 24.82 -11.34 -21.57
C GLU A 25 23.66 -11.51 -20.59
N ASN A 26 22.57 -12.18 -21.00
CA ASN A 26 21.43 -12.45 -20.12
C ASN A 26 21.85 -13.32 -18.94
N ASP A 27 22.65 -14.34 -19.22
CA ASP A 27 23.15 -15.30 -18.25
C ASP A 27 24.23 -14.70 -17.31
N PHE A 28 24.95 -13.66 -17.77
CA PHE A 28 25.81 -12.83 -16.91
C PHE A 28 25.00 -11.87 -16.02
N ILE A 29 23.97 -11.24 -16.57
CA ILE A 29 23.06 -10.35 -15.84
C ILE A 29 22.30 -11.12 -14.75
N ASP A 30 21.78 -12.31 -15.07
CA ASP A 30 21.08 -13.17 -14.11
C ASP A 30 22.01 -13.65 -12.99
N ALA A 31 23.23 -14.05 -13.33
CA ALA A 31 24.23 -14.44 -12.33
C ALA A 31 24.61 -13.26 -11.41
N SER A 32 24.69 -12.04 -11.94
CA SER A 32 24.96 -10.82 -11.17
C SER A 32 23.80 -10.45 -10.27
N ARG A 33 22.56 -10.58 -10.77
CA ARG A 33 21.33 -10.32 -10.02
C ARG A 33 21.17 -11.26 -8.84
N LEU A 34 21.48 -12.55 -9.02
CA LEU A 34 21.43 -13.54 -7.95
C LEU A 34 22.39 -13.21 -6.78
N VAL A 35 23.56 -12.64 -7.07
CA VAL A 35 24.50 -12.18 -6.02
C VAL A 35 23.92 -11.00 -5.26
N TYR A 36 23.32 -10.03 -5.97
CA TYR A 36 22.66 -8.90 -5.34
C TYR A 36 21.48 -9.33 -4.47
N ASP A 37 20.59 -10.19 -5.00
CA ASP A 37 19.42 -10.69 -4.27
C ASP A 37 19.85 -11.48 -3.03
N ALA A 38 20.90 -12.30 -3.11
CA ALA A 38 21.44 -13.03 -1.96
C ALA A 38 22.01 -12.10 -0.88
N VAL A 39 22.82 -11.10 -1.26
CA VAL A 39 23.37 -10.12 -0.30
C VAL A 39 22.26 -9.30 0.34
N ARG A 40 21.24 -8.93 -0.44
CA ARG A 40 20.06 -8.22 0.04
C ARG A 40 19.22 -9.06 1.01
N GLU A 41 19.02 -10.34 0.71
CA GLU A 41 18.33 -11.28 1.61
C GLU A 41 19.08 -11.48 2.91
N ILE A 42 20.42 -11.61 2.85
CA ILE A 42 21.27 -11.68 4.04
C ILE A 42 21.14 -10.39 4.87
N ARG A 43 21.26 -9.22 4.23
CA ARG A 43 21.10 -7.92 4.91
C ARG A 43 19.71 -7.78 5.54
N ARG A 44 18.65 -8.17 4.83
CA ARG A 44 17.27 -8.21 5.37
C ARG A 44 17.15 -9.16 6.55
N ALA A 45 17.69 -10.37 6.45
CA ALA A 45 17.64 -11.34 7.54
C ALA A 45 18.41 -10.87 8.77
N VAL A 46 19.54 -10.17 8.59
CA VAL A 46 20.31 -9.56 9.69
C VAL A 46 19.56 -8.40 10.32
N LEU A 47 18.98 -7.49 9.52
CA LEU A 47 18.20 -6.36 10.01
C LEU A 47 16.90 -6.79 10.71
N MET A 48 16.29 -7.89 10.27
CA MET A 48 15.10 -8.47 10.92
C MET A 48 15.40 -9.10 12.29
N ASN A 49 16.67 -9.37 12.61
CA ASN A 49 17.11 -9.94 13.88
C ASN A 49 17.82 -8.92 14.79
N ARG A 50 17.86 -7.62 14.40
CA ARG A 50 18.37 -6.51 15.23
C ARG A 50 17.23 -5.83 15.98
N ASP A 51 17.50 -5.44 17.23
CA ASP A 51 16.56 -4.64 18.03
C ASP A 51 16.40 -3.23 17.41
N GLU A 52 15.16 -2.71 17.38
CA GLU A 52 14.79 -1.45 16.69
C GLU A 52 15.61 -0.21 17.12
N GLU A 53 16.29 -0.25 18.28
CA GLU A 53 17.06 0.86 18.82
C GLU A 53 18.49 0.99 18.24
N GLU A 54 18.99 -0.03 17.53
CA GLU A 54 20.36 -0.03 16.95
C GLU A 54 20.34 0.13 15.41
N LEU A 55 19.17 0.38 14.82
CA LEU A 55 18.97 0.54 13.38
C LEU A 55 19.13 2.02 13.00
N ASP A 56 20.17 2.32 12.24
CA ASP A 56 20.34 3.63 11.60
C ASP A 56 19.21 3.84 10.55
N PRO A 57 18.41 4.92 10.63
CA PRO A 57 17.36 5.21 9.65
C PRO A 57 17.88 5.34 8.21
N GLU A 58 19.15 5.70 7.99
CA GLU A 58 19.73 5.77 6.64
C GLU A 58 19.89 4.37 6.01
N ASP A 59 20.10 3.33 6.81
CA ASP A 59 20.27 1.95 6.33
C ASP A 59 18.98 1.38 5.72
N VAL A 60 17.83 1.83 6.20
CA VAL A 60 16.49 1.37 5.77
C VAL A 60 16.05 2.12 4.50
N GLU A 61 16.31 3.43 4.39
CA GLU A 61 15.92 4.24 3.23
C GLU A 61 16.72 3.91 1.95
N LEU A 62 18.00 3.53 2.08
CA LEU A 62 18.86 3.16 0.94
C LEU A 62 18.29 1.98 0.11
N ASP A 63 17.61 1.01 0.74
CA ASP A 63 17.03 -0.16 0.05
C ASP A 63 15.75 0.23 -0.72
N GLU A 64 15.02 1.26 -0.28
CA GLU A 64 13.77 1.72 -0.91
C GLU A 64 14.03 2.60 -2.14
N HIS A 65 15.01 3.51 -2.07
CA HIS A 65 15.31 4.41 -3.19
C HIS A 65 15.92 3.66 -4.40
N TYR A 66 16.87 2.75 -4.15
CA TYR A 66 17.56 2.02 -5.21
C TYR A 66 16.66 0.99 -5.90
N THR A 67 15.71 0.38 -5.19
CA THR A 67 14.77 -0.60 -5.78
C THR A 67 13.77 0.06 -6.72
N LEU A 68 13.42 1.33 -6.49
CA LEU A 68 12.62 2.13 -7.41
C LEU A 68 13.41 2.52 -8.66
N GLU A 69 14.67 2.96 -8.51
CA GLU A 69 15.53 3.32 -9.66
C GLU A 69 15.89 2.13 -10.55
N THR A 70 16.21 0.98 -9.95
CA THR A 70 16.62 -0.22 -10.71
C THR A 70 15.45 -0.80 -11.52
N ARG A 71 14.22 -0.66 -11.02
CA ARG A 71 12.99 -1.05 -11.75
C ARG A 71 12.65 -0.08 -12.88
N SER A 72 12.93 1.20 -12.71
CA SER A 72 12.61 2.26 -13.68
C SER A 72 13.55 2.28 -14.90
N LYS A 73 14.80 1.78 -14.77
CA LYS A 73 15.78 1.75 -15.87
C LYS A 73 15.63 0.58 -16.85
N CYS A 74 14.81 -0.43 -16.55
CA CYS A 74 14.64 -1.63 -17.38
C CYS A 74 13.39 -1.63 -18.28
N GLU A 75 12.63 -0.54 -18.36
CA GLU A 75 11.52 -0.41 -19.31
C GLU A 75 11.98 0.25 -20.63
N PRO A 76 11.73 -0.36 -21.81
CA PRO A 76 11.99 0.30 -23.09
C PRO A 76 11.06 1.51 -23.25
N ARG A 77 11.64 2.71 -23.34
CA ARG A 77 10.90 3.95 -23.65
C ARG A 77 10.36 3.90 -25.08
N TYR A 78 9.04 3.89 -25.23
CA TYR A 78 8.39 4.41 -26.43
C TYR A 78 7.73 5.75 -26.08
N TYR A 79 8.36 6.84 -26.51
CA TYR A 79 7.73 8.16 -26.61
C TYR A 79 7.05 8.25 -27.98
N SER A 80 5.78 8.65 -28.01
CA SER A 80 5.19 9.27 -29.21
C SER A 80 4.34 10.47 -28.79
N SER A 81 4.49 11.53 -29.58
CA SER A 81 4.18 12.92 -29.29
C SER A 81 2.74 13.34 -29.54
N CYS A 82 2.33 14.34 -28.76
CA CYS A 82 1.20 15.28 -28.79
C CYS A 82 0.46 15.53 -30.12
N THR A 83 -0.83 15.90 -30.01
CA THR A 83 -1.33 17.28 -30.31
C THR A 83 -2.66 17.57 -29.58
N SER A 84 -2.79 18.81 -29.09
CA SER A 84 -4.01 19.47 -28.58
C SER A 84 -5.09 19.62 -29.67
N ASP A 85 -6.37 19.69 -29.27
CA ASP A 85 -7.22 20.89 -29.39
C ASP A 85 -8.68 20.62 -28.96
N ASP A 86 -9.29 21.69 -28.41
CA ASP A 86 -10.71 21.99 -28.11
C ASP A 86 -11.41 21.30 -26.90
N LEU A 87 -11.75 21.97 -25.77
CA LEU A 87 -12.78 23.02 -25.52
C LEU A 87 -14.19 22.57 -25.99
N ASP A 88 -15.31 22.65 -25.27
CA ASP A 88 -15.73 23.35 -24.04
C ASP A 88 -17.13 22.80 -23.63
N THR A 89 -17.77 23.44 -22.63
CA THR A 89 -19.23 23.54 -22.38
C THR A 89 -19.78 22.81 -21.14
N ASP A 90 -19.87 23.61 -20.07
CA ASP A 90 -21.04 23.89 -19.21
C ASP A 90 -22.07 22.79 -18.92
N THR A 91 -22.41 22.61 -17.64
CA THR A 91 -23.78 22.81 -17.11
C THR A 91 -23.80 22.62 -15.59
N GLU A 92 -23.94 23.76 -14.90
CA GLU A 92 -24.83 24.10 -13.78
C GLU A 92 -24.90 23.27 -12.48
N PHE A 93 -25.08 24.07 -11.42
CA PHE A 93 -24.89 23.84 -10.00
C PHE A 93 -26.26 23.90 -9.31
N GLU A 94 -26.55 22.96 -8.42
CA GLU A 94 -27.66 23.07 -7.45
C GLU A 94 -27.17 22.64 -6.05
N PRO A 95 -27.71 23.21 -4.96
CA PRO A 95 -27.00 23.42 -3.71
C PRO A 95 -27.14 22.30 -2.66
N VAL A 96 -26.04 22.18 -1.91
CA VAL A 96 -25.82 21.80 -0.51
C VAL A 96 -27.02 21.34 0.33
N GLU A 97 -26.91 20.12 0.88
CA GLU A 97 -27.45 19.80 2.22
C GLU A 97 -26.39 19.10 3.08
N ASP A 98 -26.51 19.44 4.36
CA ASP A 98 -25.60 19.30 5.51
C ASP A 98 -25.18 17.84 5.82
N MET A 99 -23.87 17.59 5.96
CA MET A 99 -23.35 16.32 6.50
C MET A 99 -22.83 16.56 7.91
N THR A 100 -23.74 16.48 8.88
CA THR A 100 -23.40 16.29 10.29
C THR A 100 -22.81 14.91 10.52
N MET A 101 -21.67 14.90 11.18
CA MET A 101 -20.84 13.73 11.45
C MET A 101 -21.46 12.88 12.56
N GLU A 102 -21.81 11.63 12.27
CA GLU A 102 -21.98 10.62 13.31
C GLU A 102 -21.26 9.31 12.95
N THR A 103 -20.11 9.15 13.61
CA THR A 103 -19.41 7.89 13.77
C THR A 103 -20.23 6.96 14.66
N ARG A 104 -20.87 5.93 14.08
CA ARG A 104 -21.08 4.65 14.78
C ARG A 104 -21.45 3.50 13.85
N SER A 105 -20.62 2.47 13.86
CA SER A 105 -21.01 1.12 13.45
C SER A 105 -22.19 0.64 14.30
N ARG A 106 -23.30 0.26 13.66
CA ARG A 106 -24.30 -0.69 14.18
C ARG A 106 -25.01 -1.38 13.02
N SER A 107 -25.05 -2.71 13.09
CA SER A 107 -25.64 -3.62 12.10
C SER A 107 -27.18 -3.62 12.11
N SER A 108 -27.74 -3.99 10.95
CA SER A 108 -29.03 -4.67 10.74
C SER A 108 -30.32 -3.96 11.15
N ALA A 109 -31.03 -3.40 10.16
CA ALA A 109 -32.44 -3.74 9.86
C ALA A 109 -32.93 -3.00 8.60
N HIS A 110 -33.31 -3.78 7.58
CA HIS A 110 -34.39 -3.52 6.62
C HIS A 110 -34.49 -2.15 5.94
N THR A 111 -33.90 -2.06 4.74
CA THR A 111 -34.49 -1.34 3.61
C THR A 111 -34.24 -2.13 2.31
N GLY A 112 -35.32 -2.58 1.67
CA GLY A 112 -35.40 -2.88 0.24
C GLY A 112 -34.51 -4.00 -0.30
N GLU A 113 -34.87 -5.26 -0.03
CA GLU A 113 -34.44 -6.43 -0.80
C GLU A 113 -35.12 -6.46 -2.18
N HIS A 114 -34.86 -5.44 -3.00
CA HIS A 114 -35.04 -5.50 -4.45
C HIS A 114 -33.64 -5.39 -5.06
N GLY A 115 -32.95 -6.53 -5.09
CA GLY A 115 -31.71 -6.64 -5.84
C GLY A 115 -32.02 -6.37 -7.30
N VAL A 116 -31.46 -5.29 -7.85
CA VAL A 116 -31.50 -5.02 -9.28
C VAL A 116 -30.71 -6.13 -9.96
N ASP A 117 -31.41 -7.00 -10.69
CA ASP A 117 -30.76 -8.03 -11.50
C ASP A 117 -30.10 -7.37 -12.71
N GLU A 118 -28.78 -7.27 -12.66
CA GLU A 118 -27.97 -6.65 -13.71
C GLU A 118 -27.80 -7.59 -14.92
N TYR A 119 -28.07 -8.89 -14.76
CA TYR A 119 -27.94 -9.91 -15.78
C TYR A 119 -29.19 -10.81 -15.84
N PRO A 120 -30.36 -10.25 -16.17
CA PRO A 120 -31.65 -10.95 -16.09
C PRO A 120 -31.74 -12.21 -16.97
N ASP A 121 -30.95 -12.26 -18.04
CA ASP A 121 -30.93 -13.37 -19.01
C ASP A 121 -29.86 -14.44 -18.67
N ILE A 122 -29.10 -14.27 -17.59
CA ILE A 122 -27.97 -15.15 -17.23
C ILE A 122 -28.25 -15.86 -15.91
N SER A 123 -28.62 -17.14 -15.99
CA SER A 123 -28.78 -17.99 -14.80
C SER A 123 -27.45 -18.15 -14.04
N GLY A 124 -27.48 -17.96 -12.72
CA GLY A 124 -26.37 -18.25 -11.81
C GLY A 124 -25.55 -17.04 -11.34
N ILE A 125 -25.88 -15.84 -11.81
CA ILE A 125 -25.40 -14.56 -11.30
C ILE A 125 -26.55 -13.56 -11.32
N THR A 126 -26.52 -12.57 -10.43
CA THR A 126 -27.54 -11.49 -10.39
C THR A 126 -26.93 -10.09 -10.45
N ASN A 127 -25.60 -9.99 -10.25
CA ASN A 127 -24.91 -8.71 -10.16
C ASN A 127 -23.45 -8.81 -10.63
N ALA A 128 -22.87 -7.68 -11.03
CA ALA A 128 -21.50 -7.62 -11.54
C ALA A 128 -20.45 -8.13 -10.54
N ARG A 129 -20.62 -7.94 -9.23
CA ARG A 129 -19.70 -8.49 -8.23
C ARG A 129 -19.68 -10.02 -8.24
N GLU A 130 -20.82 -10.68 -8.45
CA GLU A 130 -20.88 -12.13 -8.62
C GLU A 130 -20.18 -12.59 -9.90
N ALA A 131 -20.33 -11.84 -11.01
CA ALA A 131 -19.58 -12.12 -12.23
C ALA A 131 -18.06 -12.09 -11.97
N MET A 132 -17.55 -11.11 -11.21
CA MET A 132 -16.12 -11.07 -10.84
C MET A 132 -15.66 -12.32 -10.06
N ARG A 133 -16.54 -12.98 -9.28
CA ARG A 133 -16.21 -14.24 -8.57
C ARG A 133 -16.08 -15.42 -9.53
N LYS A 134 -16.77 -15.37 -10.66
CA LYS A 134 -16.82 -16.43 -11.68
C LYS A 134 -15.67 -16.35 -12.68
N MET A 135 -14.81 -15.32 -12.60
CA MET A 135 -13.59 -15.25 -13.42
C MET A 135 -12.65 -16.44 -13.20
N THR A 136 -11.82 -16.72 -14.18
CA THR A 136 -10.82 -17.79 -14.12
C THR A 136 -9.79 -17.55 -13.01
N GLU A 137 -9.18 -18.61 -12.49
CA GLU A 137 -8.14 -18.48 -11.45
C GLU A 137 -6.88 -17.76 -11.97
N GLU A 138 -6.60 -17.88 -13.27
CA GLU A 138 -5.53 -17.11 -13.90
C GLU A 138 -5.80 -15.60 -13.87
N ASP A 139 -7.01 -15.17 -14.22
CA ASP A 139 -7.35 -13.76 -14.25
C ASP A 139 -7.46 -13.19 -12.84
N LYS A 140 -8.01 -13.95 -11.89
CA LYS A 140 -8.01 -13.60 -10.47
C LYS A 140 -6.60 -13.36 -9.95
N ARG A 141 -5.63 -14.21 -10.32
CA ARG A 141 -4.22 -14.03 -9.95
C ARG A 141 -3.63 -12.74 -10.52
N LYS A 142 -3.95 -12.38 -11.78
CA LYS A 142 -3.53 -11.11 -12.39
C LYS A 142 -4.14 -9.90 -11.67
N ILE A 143 -5.43 -9.97 -11.32
CA ILE A 143 -6.11 -8.96 -10.51
C ILE A 143 -5.44 -8.81 -9.15
N LEU A 144 -5.17 -9.93 -8.45
CA LEU A 144 -4.49 -9.91 -7.15
C LEU A 144 -3.12 -9.26 -7.24
N GLN A 145 -2.34 -9.54 -8.29
CA GLN A 145 -1.04 -8.89 -8.49
C GLN A 145 -1.18 -7.37 -8.59
N GLN A 146 -2.16 -6.87 -9.35
CA GLN A 146 -2.44 -5.43 -9.45
C GLN A 146 -2.90 -4.84 -8.10
N VAL A 147 -3.73 -5.56 -7.35
CA VAL A 147 -4.17 -5.15 -6.01
C VAL A 147 -2.99 -5.03 -5.04
N GLU A 148 -1.99 -5.91 -5.11
CA GLU A 148 -0.77 -5.77 -4.30
C GLU A 148 0.07 -4.55 -4.71
N LEU A 149 0.08 -4.17 -6.00
CA LEU A 149 0.69 -2.89 -6.42
C LEU A 149 -0.03 -1.69 -5.81
N PHE A 150 -1.36 -1.71 -5.82
CA PHE A 150 -2.20 -0.67 -5.22
C PHE A 150 -2.01 -0.60 -3.70
N ARG A 151 -1.92 -1.74 -3.00
CA ARG A 151 -1.70 -1.79 -1.56
C ARG A 151 -0.37 -1.17 -1.12
N ARG A 152 0.68 -1.30 -1.93
CA ARG A 152 1.95 -0.60 -1.66
C ARG A 152 1.77 0.91 -1.70
N GLU A 153 1.04 1.43 -2.69
CA GLU A 153 0.73 2.86 -2.74
C GLU A 153 -0.14 3.30 -1.55
N LYS A 154 -1.10 2.45 -1.15
CA LYS A 154 -1.93 2.68 0.04
C LYS A 154 -1.09 2.74 1.32
N MET A 155 -0.04 1.93 1.45
CA MET A 155 0.87 2.00 2.60
C MET A 155 1.62 3.33 2.64
N THR A 156 2.10 3.82 1.49
CA THR A 156 2.69 5.18 1.38
C THR A 156 1.68 6.25 1.79
N PHE A 157 0.43 6.11 1.38
CA PHE A 157 -0.66 7.00 1.77
C PHE A 157 -0.91 6.97 3.28
N ASP A 158 -1.04 5.79 3.88
CA ASP A 158 -1.26 5.63 5.32
C ASP A 158 -0.14 6.29 6.12
N ASN A 159 1.11 6.03 5.74
CA ASN A 159 2.28 6.60 6.41
C ASN A 159 2.29 8.12 6.33
N GLU A 160 1.86 8.70 5.22
CA GLU A 160 1.78 10.15 5.07
C GLU A 160 0.65 10.74 5.91
N VAL A 161 -0.54 10.15 5.83
CA VAL A 161 -1.73 10.67 6.48
C VAL A 161 -1.73 10.44 8.00
N ALA A 162 -1.09 9.38 8.48
CA ALA A 162 -1.01 9.06 9.92
C ALA A 162 -0.24 10.10 10.74
N LYS A 163 0.58 10.93 10.08
CA LYS A 163 1.30 12.05 10.72
C LYS A 163 0.36 13.15 11.19
N TRP A 164 -0.80 13.26 10.57
CA TRP A 164 -1.67 14.42 10.69
C TRP A 164 -2.93 14.10 11.52
N ASP A 165 -3.24 14.98 12.46
CA ASP A 165 -4.58 15.07 13.04
C ASP A 165 -5.53 15.64 11.99
N ASP A 166 -6.68 14.98 11.80
CA ASP A 166 -7.67 15.35 10.79
C ASP A 166 -8.72 16.33 11.31
N ALA A 167 -8.73 16.62 12.61
CA ALA A 167 -9.63 17.60 13.21
C ALA A 167 -9.39 19.02 12.64
N GLY A 168 -10.30 19.47 11.77
CA GLY A 168 -10.20 20.77 11.10
C GLY A 168 -9.21 20.81 9.93
N ASN A 169 -8.86 19.65 9.36
CA ASN A 169 -8.05 19.54 8.16
C ASN A 169 -8.82 18.79 7.06
N ASP A 170 -9.61 19.56 6.30
CA ASP A 170 -10.47 19.04 5.23
C ASP A 170 -9.67 18.34 4.13
N ILE A 171 -8.43 18.76 3.87
CA ILE A 171 -7.53 18.09 2.90
C ILE A 171 -7.26 16.66 3.34
N ILE A 172 -6.94 16.44 4.62
CA ILE A 172 -6.70 15.09 5.15
C ILE A 172 -7.99 14.26 5.17
N MET A 173 -9.12 14.85 5.55
CA MET A 173 -10.41 14.15 5.55
C MET A 173 -10.84 13.72 4.13
N LEU A 174 -10.73 14.61 3.15
CA LEU A 174 -11.01 14.31 1.74
C LEU A 174 -10.08 13.22 1.21
N ALA A 175 -8.78 13.32 1.51
CA ALA A 175 -7.80 12.30 1.13
C ALA A 175 -8.16 10.91 1.69
N LYS A 176 -8.52 10.83 2.98
CA LYS A 176 -8.99 9.57 3.61
C LYS A 176 -10.26 9.05 2.96
N HIS A 177 -11.22 9.93 2.66
CA HIS A 177 -12.47 9.56 1.99
C HIS A 177 -12.23 8.99 0.59
N MET A 178 -11.40 9.64 -0.22
CA MET A 178 -11.02 9.15 -1.55
C MET A 178 -10.30 7.79 -1.46
N CYS A 179 -9.40 7.61 -0.49
CA CYS A 179 -8.71 6.33 -0.24
C CYS A 179 -9.69 5.20 0.11
N MET A 180 -10.67 5.47 0.98
CA MET A 180 -11.71 4.51 1.35
C MET A 180 -12.51 4.03 0.13
N ILE A 181 -12.96 4.97 -0.72
CA ILE A 181 -13.73 4.60 -1.91
C ILE A 181 -12.88 3.81 -2.91
N MET A 182 -11.63 4.23 -3.14
CA MET A 182 -10.69 3.49 -4.00
C MET A 182 -10.49 2.05 -3.50
N LEU A 183 -10.39 1.83 -2.18
CA LEU A 183 -10.33 0.48 -1.60
C LEU A 183 -11.57 -0.34 -1.93
N GLU A 184 -12.78 0.21 -1.75
CA GLU A 184 -14.03 -0.47 -2.11
C GLU A 184 -14.09 -0.84 -3.59
N MET A 185 -13.64 0.05 -4.48
CA MET A 185 -13.56 -0.22 -5.92
C MET A 185 -12.55 -1.32 -6.25
N THR A 186 -11.39 -1.36 -5.60
CA THR A 186 -10.42 -2.46 -5.78
C THR A 186 -10.85 -3.77 -5.13
N ASP A 187 -11.73 -3.74 -4.12
CA ASP A 187 -12.33 -4.95 -3.56
C ASP A 187 -13.44 -5.51 -4.45
N PHE A 188 -14.19 -4.63 -5.13
CA PHE A 188 -15.19 -5.03 -6.12
C PHE A 188 -14.57 -5.90 -7.23
N THR A 189 -13.38 -5.53 -7.74
CA THR A 189 -12.70 -6.32 -8.79
C THR A 189 -12.30 -7.72 -8.33
N ARG A 190 -12.29 -7.99 -7.02
CA ARG A 190 -12.03 -9.30 -6.43
C ARG A 190 -13.32 -10.07 -6.12
N GLY A 191 -14.47 -9.54 -6.52
CA GLY A 191 -15.79 -10.11 -6.21
C GLY A 191 -16.19 -9.96 -4.74
N ARG A 192 -15.67 -8.98 -4.00
CA ARG A 192 -15.98 -8.75 -2.58
C ARG A 192 -16.22 -7.27 -2.31
N GLY A 193 -16.35 -6.91 -1.03
CA GLY A 193 -16.62 -5.53 -0.64
C GLY A 193 -18.10 -5.14 -0.80
N PRO A 194 -18.43 -3.86 -0.51
CA PRO A 194 -19.80 -3.40 -0.39
C PRO A 194 -20.50 -3.17 -1.74
N LEU A 195 -19.75 -2.79 -2.79
CA LEU A 195 -20.29 -2.51 -4.13
C LEU A 195 -20.77 -3.81 -4.79
N LYS A 196 -21.99 -3.86 -5.31
CA LYS A 196 -22.57 -5.09 -5.89
C LYS A 196 -22.72 -4.99 -7.41
N THR A 197 -23.18 -3.85 -7.90
CA THR A 197 -23.51 -3.62 -9.31
C THR A 197 -22.48 -2.71 -9.98
N THR A 198 -22.42 -2.70 -11.31
CA THR A 198 -21.61 -1.69 -12.02
C THR A 198 -22.09 -0.27 -11.70
N MET A 199 -23.40 -0.07 -11.45
CA MET A 199 -23.94 1.22 -11.04
C MET A 199 -23.33 1.72 -9.71
N ASP A 200 -23.11 0.82 -8.74
CA ASP A 200 -22.45 1.17 -7.48
C ASP A 200 -21.02 1.65 -7.71
N VAL A 201 -20.29 1.02 -8.64
CA VAL A 201 -18.92 1.40 -9.02
C VAL A 201 -18.91 2.76 -9.72
N ILE A 202 -19.87 3.03 -10.61
CA ILE A 202 -20.02 4.34 -11.26
C ILE A 202 -20.32 5.42 -10.22
N ASN A 203 -21.21 5.15 -9.26
CA ASN A 203 -21.54 6.10 -8.20
C ASN A 203 -20.36 6.33 -7.25
N ALA A 204 -19.58 5.30 -6.94
CA ALA A 204 -18.32 5.43 -6.20
C ALA A 204 -17.32 6.33 -6.95
N ALA A 205 -17.16 6.16 -8.26
CA ALA A 205 -16.32 7.02 -9.09
C ALA A 205 -16.79 8.49 -9.09
N LYS A 206 -18.10 8.75 -9.12
CA LYS A 206 -18.65 10.11 -8.98
C LYS A 206 -18.29 10.74 -7.64
N LYS A 207 -18.44 10.01 -6.54
CA LYS A 207 -18.05 10.48 -5.19
C LYS A 207 -16.55 10.80 -5.11
N ILE A 208 -15.70 9.99 -5.76
CA ILE A 208 -14.26 10.28 -5.85
C ILE A 208 -14.03 11.61 -6.59
N SER A 209 -14.69 11.83 -7.74
CA SER A 209 -14.54 13.08 -8.49
C SER A 209 -15.02 14.30 -7.71
N GLU A 210 -16.15 14.20 -7.02
CA GLU A 210 -16.65 15.28 -6.15
C GLU A 210 -15.64 15.63 -5.04
N ALA A 211 -15.09 14.61 -4.37
CA ALA A 211 -14.04 14.80 -3.36
C ALA A 211 -12.76 15.38 -3.97
N GLY A 212 -12.38 14.93 -5.17
CA GLY A 212 -11.23 15.43 -5.93
C GLY A 212 -11.37 16.91 -6.29
N THR A 213 -12.56 17.35 -6.72
CA THR A 213 -12.85 18.77 -7.00
C THR A 213 -12.80 19.62 -5.72
N LYS A 214 -13.33 19.12 -4.59
CA LYS A 214 -13.22 19.82 -3.30
C LYS A 214 -11.77 19.92 -2.82
N LEU A 215 -10.99 18.86 -2.99
CA LEU A 215 -9.56 18.83 -2.67
C LEU A 215 -8.79 19.83 -3.54
N ASP A 216 -9.07 19.87 -4.84
CA ASP A 216 -8.48 20.83 -5.77
C ASP A 216 -8.72 22.27 -5.32
N LYS A 217 -9.97 22.61 -5.01
CA LYS A 217 -10.34 23.96 -4.57
C LYS A 217 -9.56 24.41 -3.34
N LEU A 218 -9.58 23.62 -2.26
CA LEU A 218 -8.87 23.96 -1.02
C LEU A 218 -7.36 24.08 -1.22
N THR A 219 -6.79 23.15 -1.97
CA THR A 219 -5.35 23.16 -2.25
C THR A 219 -4.94 24.27 -3.21
N ARG A 220 -5.84 24.73 -4.09
CA ARG A 220 -5.59 25.87 -4.99
C ARG A 220 -5.57 27.19 -4.25
N GLU A 221 -6.48 27.38 -3.27
CA GLU A 221 -6.45 28.54 -2.37
C GLU A 221 -5.12 28.61 -1.59
N ILE A 222 -4.62 27.44 -1.16
CA ILE A 222 -3.27 27.26 -0.62
C ILE A 222 -2.23 27.70 -1.68
N ALA A 223 -2.24 27.14 -2.88
CA ALA A 223 -1.26 27.49 -3.92
C ALA A 223 -1.23 28.99 -4.27
N GLU A 224 -2.39 29.66 -4.28
CA GLU A 224 -2.53 31.10 -4.56
C GLU A 224 -1.86 31.99 -3.51
N GLN A 225 -1.93 31.60 -2.24
CA GLN A 225 -1.26 32.30 -1.15
C GLN A 225 0.25 31.99 -1.09
N CYS A 226 0.73 31.02 -1.89
CA CYS A 226 2.12 30.57 -1.84
C CYS A 226 2.99 31.51 -2.68
N PRO A 227 4.10 32.03 -2.11
CA PRO A 227 5.09 32.73 -2.92
C PRO A 227 5.54 31.85 -4.08
N GLU A 228 5.79 32.50 -5.22
CA GLU A 228 6.23 31.80 -6.42
C GLU A 228 7.48 30.96 -6.10
N SER A 229 7.36 29.65 -6.27
CA SER A 229 8.39 28.68 -5.90
C SER A 229 8.13 27.34 -6.57
N SER A 230 9.15 26.48 -6.64
CA SER A 230 9.01 25.11 -7.15
C SER A 230 7.87 24.35 -6.48
N THR A 231 7.72 24.48 -5.15
CA THR A 231 6.63 23.85 -4.40
C THR A 231 5.24 24.23 -4.92
N LYS A 232 5.02 25.50 -5.30
CA LYS A 232 3.74 25.95 -5.85
C LYS A 232 3.50 25.32 -7.22
N GLN A 233 4.52 25.27 -8.07
CA GLN A 233 4.45 24.66 -9.40
C GLN A 233 4.15 23.16 -9.30
N ASP A 234 4.87 22.44 -8.42
CA ASP A 234 4.64 21.02 -8.14
C ASP A 234 3.21 20.77 -7.64
N LEU A 235 2.74 21.60 -6.71
CA LEU A 235 1.38 21.51 -6.17
C LEU A 235 0.32 21.65 -7.26
N LEU A 236 0.44 22.67 -8.13
CA LEU A 236 -0.48 22.87 -9.25
C LEU A 236 -0.42 21.72 -10.27
N ALA A 237 0.76 21.15 -10.51
CA ALA A 237 0.91 19.98 -11.38
C ALA A 237 0.24 18.73 -10.77
N TYR A 238 0.34 18.53 -9.45
CA TYR A 238 -0.35 17.42 -8.78
C TYR A 238 -1.87 17.59 -8.79
N LEU A 239 -2.37 18.82 -8.72
CA LEU A 239 -3.79 19.12 -8.89
C LEU A 239 -4.31 18.74 -10.29
N GLN A 240 -3.56 19.07 -11.35
CA GLN A 240 -3.89 18.62 -12.71
C GLN A 240 -3.90 17.09 -12.82
N ARG A 241 -2.96 16.41 -12.16
CA ARG A 241 -2.93 14.94 -12.09
C ARG A 241 -4.14 14.36 -11.36
N ILE A 242 -4.60 14.99 -10.27
CA ILE A 242 -5.84 14.58 -9.59
C ILE A 242 -7.02 14.65 -10.54
N ALA A 243 -7.19 15.78 -11.25
CA ALA A 243 -8.29 15.95 -12.20
C ALA A 243 -8.26 14.88 -13.31
N LEU A 244 -7.08 14.64 -13.89
CA LEU A 244 -6.88 13.59 -14.90
C LEU A 244 -7.26 12.20 -14.37
N TYR A 245 -6.76 11.81 -13.19
CA TYR A 245 -7.01 10.45 -12.68
C TYR A 245 -8.43 10.26 -12.15
N CYS A 246 -9.10 11.30 -11.65
CA CYS A 246 -10.54 11.25 -11.35
C CYS A 246 -11.34 10.94 -12.62
N HIS A 247 -11.01 11.60 -13.74
CA HIS A 247 -11.63 11.32 -15.03
C HIS A 247 -11.35 9.88 -15.52
N GLN A 248 -10.11 9.40 -15.39
CA GLN A 248 -9.77 8.01 -15.74
C GLN A 248 -10.56 6.98 -14.92
N ILE A 249 -10.73 7.20 -13.61
CA ILE A 249 -11.56 6.34 -12.76
C ILE A 249 -13.02 6.34 -13.23
N GLN A 250 -13.58 7.49 -13.61
CA GLN A 250 -14.94 7.56 -14.15
C GLN A 250 -15.08 6.76 -15.46
N ILE A 251 -14.11 6.85 -16.37
CA ILE A 251 -14.14 6.06 -17.62
C ILE A 251 -14.08 4.57 -17.31
N THR A 252 -13.08 4.15 -16.53
CA THR A 252 -12.87 2.73 -16.21
C THR A 252 -14.01 2.12 -15.40
N SER A 253 -14.70 2.90 -14.57
CA SER A 253 -15.88 2.45 -13.80
C SER A 253 -17.11 2.09 -14.64
N LYS A 254 -17.22 2.63 -15.86
CA LYS A 254 -18.37 2.41 -16.75
C LYS A 254 -18.28 1.12 -17.55
N VAL A 255 -17.09 0.51 -17.61
CA VAL A 255 -16.86 -0.71 -18.39
C VAL A 255 -17.42 -1.91 -17.62
N LYS A 256 -18.44 -2.55 -18.21
CA LYS A 256 -19.01 -3.79 -17.68
C LYS A 256 -18.15 -4.99 -18.08
N ALA A 257 -18.06 -5.97 -17.19
CA ALA A 257 -17.55 -7.28 -17.57
C ALA A 257 -18.58 -7.96 -18.48
N ASP A 258 -18.12 -8.49 -19.61
CA ASP A 258 -18.96 -9.30 -20.48
C ASP A 258 -19.08 -10.72 -19.88
N VAL A 259 -20.30 -11.26 -19.91
CA VAL A 259 -20.64 -12.54 -19.29
C VAL A 259 -21.41 -13.36 -20.31
N GLN A 260 -20.90 -14.54 -20.63
CA GLN A 260 -21.51 -15.46 -21.58
C GLN A 260 -21.77 -16.80 -20.90
N ASN A 261 -22.91 -17.42 -21.22
CA ASN A 261 -23.21 -18.79 -20.81
C ASN A 261 -23.00 -19.71 -22.01
N ILE A 262 -21.92 -20.49 -21.98
CA ILE A 262 -21.59 -21.46 -23.03
C ILE A 262 -21.74 -22.85 -22.43
N SER A 263 -22.74 -23.60 -22.90
CA SER A 263 -22.97 -25.00 -22.48
C SER A 263 -23.11 -25.20 -20.97
N GLY A 264 -23.66 -24.21 -20.25
CA GLY A 264 -23.82 -24.24 -18.79
C GLY A 264 -22.63 -23.72 -17.98
N GLU A 265 -21.54 -23.36 -18.64
CA GLU A 265 -20.37 -22.70 -18.03
C GLU A 265 -20.45 -21.18 -18.23
N LEU A 266 -20.23 -20.43 -17.15
CA LEU A 266 -20.19 -18.97 -17.18
C LEU A 266 -18.77 -18.50 -17.49
N ILE A 267 -18.59 -17.87 -18.64
CA ILE A 267 -17.33 -17.24 -19.05
C ILE A 267 -17.45 -15.74 -18.81
N VAL A 268 -16.49 -15.17 -18.06
CA VAL A 268 -16.47 -13.74 -17.69
C VAL A 268 -15.22 -13.08 -18.22
N SER A 269 -15.36 -12.14 -19.14
CA SER A 269 -14.29 -11.36 -19.77
C SER A 269 -14.20 -9.95 -19.16
N GLY A 270 -13.73 -9.89 -17.91
CA GLY A 270 -13.61 -8.65 -17.13
C GLY A 270 -12.18 -8.26 -16.72
N LEU A 271 -11.14 -8.93 -17.23
CA LEU A 271 -9.77 -8.73 -16.75
C LEU A 271 -9.23 -7.33 -17.05
N ASP A 272 -9.32 -6.88 -18.31
CA ASP A 272 -8.72 -5.62 -18.74
C ASP A 272 -9.42 -4.43 -18.08
N SER A 273 -10.75 -4.48 -17.92
CA SER A 273 -11.51 -3.46 -17.21
C SER A 273 -11.15 -3.42 -15.72
N ALA A 274 -11.06 -4.57 -15.06
CA ALA A 274 -10.68 -4.67 -13.65
C ALA A 274 -9.27 -4.15 -13.38
N THR A 275 -8.29 -4.57 -14.19
CA THR A 275 -6.89 -4.15 -14.05
C THR A 275 -6.70 -2.67 -14.36
N SER A 276 -7.39 -2.14 -15.37
CA SER A 276 -7.38 -0.71 -15.70
C SER A 276 -7.97 0.14 -14.56
N LEU A 277 -9.07 -0.32 -13.95
CA LEU A 277 -9.68 0.35 -12.79
C LEU A 277 -8.72 0.42 -11.59
N ILE A 278 -8.04 -0.70 -11.28
CA ILE A 278 -7.04 -0.73 -10.20
C ILE A 278 -5.87 0.20 -10.49
N GLN A 279 -5.39 0.23 -11.74
CA GLN A 279 -4.28 1.09 -12.12
C GLN A 279 -4.65 2.58 -12.05
N ALA A 280 -5.85 2.95 -12.46
CA ALA A 280 -6.37 4.31 -12.29
C ALA A 280 -6.46 4.70 -10.81
N ALA A 281 -6.99 3.81 -9.95
CA ALA A 281 -7.04 4.01 -8.51
C ALA A 281 -5.64 4.18 -7.88
N LYS A 282 -4.67 3.37 -8.29
CA LYS A 282 -3.26 3.51 -7.84
C LYS A 282 -2.69 4.87 -8.23
N ASN A 283 -2.88 5.29 -9.48
CA ASN A 283 -2.36 6.57 -9.97
C ASN A 283 -2.98 7.75 -9.22
N LEU A 284 -4.30 7.68 -8.95
CA LEU A 284 -4.97 8.68 -8.15
C LEU A 284 -4.46 8.70 -6.71
N MET A 285 -4.29 7.54 -6.07
CA MET A 285 -3.72 7.45 -4.71
C MET A 285 -2.37 8.15 -4.62
N ASN A 286 -1.46 7.89 -5.57
CA ASN A 286 -0.16 8.53 -5.62
C ASN A 286 -0.26 10.06 -5.75
N ALA A 287 -1.13 10.55 -6.65
CA ALA A 287 -1.35 11.98 -6.82
C ALA A 287 -1.90 12.63 -5.54
N VAL A 288 -2.84 11.97 -4.84
CA VAL A 288 -3.38 12.46 -3.56
C VAL A 288 -2.29 12.56 -2.50
N VAL A 289 -1.40 11.55 -2.36
CA VAL A 289 -0.28 11.60 -1.41
C VAL A 289 0.65 12.78 -1.67
N LEU A 290 1.03 12.98 -2.95
CA LEU A 290 1.90 14.09 -3.35
C LEU A 290 1.23 15.44 -3.08
N THR A 291 -0.06 15.57 -3.35
CA THR A 291 -0.85 16.78 -3.07
C THR A 291 -0.91 17.07 -1.58
N VAL A 292 -1.12 16.09 -0.70
CA VAL A 292 -1.11 16.30 0.76
C VAL A 292 0.26 16.83 1.22
N LYS A 293 1.35 16.17 0.80
CA LYS A 293 2.73 16.59 1.13
C LYS A 293 3.01 18.02 0.69
N ALA A 294 2.76 18.32 -0.59
CA ALA A 294 3.04 19.63 -1.16
C ALA A 294 2.12 20.73 -0.59
N SER A 295 0.87 20.41 -0.25
CA SER A 295 -0.05 21.34 0.43
C SER A 295 0.47 21.75 1.80
N TYR A 296 1.02 20.80 2.57
CA TYR A 296 1.66 21.12 3.86
C TYR A 296 2.85 22.05 3.68
N VAL A 297 3.78 21.68 2.78
CA VAL A 297 4.99 22.49 2.53
C VAL A 297 4.62 23.91 2.08
N ALA A 298 3.68 24.05 1.14
CA ALA A 298 3.17 25.34 0.70
C ALA A 298 2.56 26.13 1.88
N SER A 299 1.82 25.44 2.75
CA SER A 299 1.20 26.05 3.94
C SER A 299 2.17 26.65 4.94
N THR A 300 3.34 26.03 5.11
CA THR A 300 4.38 26.59 5.99
C THR A 300 5.02 27.87 5.46
N LYS A 301 4.93 28.11 4.14
CA LYS A 301 5.48 29.32 3.50
C LYS A 301 4.59 30.56 3.70
N TYR A 302 3.27 30.41 3.89
CA TYR A 302 2.32 31.52 4.14
C TYR A 302 2.67 32.36 5.36
N THR A 303 3.03 31.68 6.45
CA THR A 303 3.15 32.31 7.78
C THR A 303 4.25 33.37 7.84
N ARG A 304 5.20 33.36 6.89
CA ARG A 304 6.32 34.32 6.85
C ARG A 304 5.97 35.68 6.23
N GLN A 305 4.83 35.84 5.53
CA GLN A 305 4.49 37.10 4.83
C GLN A 305 3.57 38.06 5.61
N GLY A 306 3.11 37.70 6.81
CA GLY A 306 2.49 38.64 7.76
C GLY A 306 1.09 39.17 7.41
N THR A 307 0.41 38.64 6.38
CA THR A 307 -0.82 39.23 5.82
C THR A 307 -2.09 38.37 5.89
N ILE A 308 -2.09 37.21 6.56
CA ILE A 308 -3.26 36.30 6.55
C ILE A 308 -3.88 36.19 7.95
N ALA A 309 -5.17 36.51 8.05
CA ALA A 309 -5.93 36.54 9.30
C ALA A 309 -6.32 35.14 9.83
N SER A 310 -6.36 34.10 8.99
CA SER A 310 -6.67 32.72 9.39
C SER A 310 -6.16 31.70 8.36
N PRO A 311 -5.54 30.57 8.77
CA PRO A 311 -5.07 29.54 7.84
C PRO A 311 -6.25 28.76 7.22
N ILE A 312 -6.18 28.44 5.92
CA ILE A 312 -7.22 27.68 5.19
C ILE A 312 -7.44 26.30 5.81
N VAL A 313 -6.34 25.61 6.14
CA VAL A 313 -6.35 24.33 6.85
C VAL A 313 -5.34 24.36 7.98
N VAL A 314 -5.65 23.65 9.07
CA VAL A 314 -4.77 23.58 10.23
C VAL A 314 -3.96 22.29 10.20
N TRP A 315 -2.64 22.41 10.07
CA TRP A 315 -1.72 21.27 10.11
C TRP A 315 -1.30 20.99 11.55
N ARG A 316 -1.87 19.93 12.15
CA ARG A 316 -1.48 19.44 13.48
C ARG A 316 -0.87 18.07 13.35
N MET A 317 0.29 17.89 13.95
CA MET A 317 0.86 16.55 14.09
C MET A 317 0.03 15.74 15.07
N LYS A 318 -0.26 14.50 14.71
CA LYS A 318 -0.85 13.52 15.63
C LYS A 318 0.18 13.18 16.69
N ALA A 319 -0.22 13.16 17.97
CA ALA A 319 0.67 12.74 19.04
C ALA A 319 1.16 11.30 18.80
N PRO A 320 2.48 11.01 18.94
CA PRO A 320 2.98 9.66 18.79
C PRO A 320 2.27 8.73 19.76
N GLU A 321 1.65 7.67 19.25
CA GLU A 321 1.11 6.63 20.11
C GLU A 321 2.29 5.97 20.84
N LYS A 322 2.23 5.95 22.17
CA LYS A 322 3.27 5.31 22.99
C LYS A 322 3.30 3.83 22.62
N LYS A 323 4.33 3.41 21.88
CA LYS A 323 4.59 1.98 21.69
C LYS A 323 4.74 1.36 23.08
N PRO A 324 4.08 0.23 23.37
CA PRO A 324 4.29 -0.46 24.63
C PRO A 324 5.78 -0.81 24.74
N LEU A 325 6.45 -0.31 25.78
CA LEU A 325 7.89 -0.53 26.03
C LEU A 325 8.27 -2.01 26.11
N ILE A 326 7.28 -2.87 26.40
CA ILE A 326 7.42 -4.30 26.51
C ILE A 326 6.38 -4.90 25.56
N ARG A 327 6.85 -5.67 24.56
CA ARG A 327 5.95 -6.53 23.77
C ARG A 327 5.29 -7.50 24.76
N PRO A 328 3.95 -7.55 24.87
CA PRO A 328 3.33 -8.58 25.68
C PRO A 328 3.73 -9.95 25.12
N GLU A 329 4.56 -10.68 25.86
CA GLU A 329 4.96 -12.05 25.49
C GLU A 329 3.69 -12.88 25.31
N LYS A 330 3.63 -13.66 24.22
CA LYS A 330 2.55 -14.63 24.07
C LYS A 330 2.66 -15.62 25.23
N PRO A 331 1.55 -16.10 25.83
CA PRO A 331 1.60 -17.08 26.93
C PRO A 331 2.40 -18.35 26.61
N GLU A 332 2.60 -18.65 25.32
CA GLU A 332 3.42 -19.75 24.83
C GLU A 332 4.93 -19.53 25.02
N GLU A 333 5.41 -18.29 25.01
CA GLU A 333 6.83 -17.93 25.16
C GLU A 333 7.29 -17.97 26.63
N VAL A 334 6.40 -17.61 27.56
CA VAL A 334 6.65 -17.65 29.03
C VAL A 334 6.86 -19.10 29.53
N ARG A 335 6.30 -20.10 28.84
CA ARG A 335 6.30 -21.49 29.31
C ARG A 335 7.58 -22.25 28.98
N ALA A 336 8.46 -21.69 28.15
CA ALA A 336 9.61 -22.40 27.60
C ALA A 336 10.95 -21.88 28.17
N LYS A 337 11.22 -22.18 29.45
CA LYS A 337 12.55 -22.56 30.03
C LYS A 337 12.57 -22.38 31.55
N VAL A 338 11.86 -23.23 32.28
CA VAL A 338 12.31 -23.61 33.63
C VAL A 338 13.11 -24.89 33.47
N ARG A 339 14.44 -24.77 33.27
CA ARG A 339 15.34 -25.90 33.45
C ARG A 339 15.32 -26.26 34.93
N ARG A 340 14.57 -27.31 35.25
CA ARG A 340 14.50 -27.93 36.58
C ARG A 340 15.92 -28.28 37.00
N GLY A 341 16.52 -27.46 37.86
CA GLY A 341 17.80 -27.79 38.50
C GLY A 341 17.65 -29.12 39.21
N SER A 342 18.64 -30.00 39.03
CA SER A 342 18.66 -31.31 39.68
C SER A 342 18.53 -31.10 41.20
N GLN A 343 17.43 -31.58 41.79
CA GLN A 343 17.26 -31.59 43.23
C GLN A 343 18.34 -32.51 43.82
N LYS A 344 19.40 -31.93 44.38
CA LYS A 344 20.31 -32.66 45.27
C LYS A 344 19.46 -33.20 46.43
N LYS A 345 19.27 -34.52 46.48
CA LYS A 345 18.71 -35.19 47.66
C LYS A 345 19.62 -34.91 48.85
N GLN A 346 19.08 -34.28 49.88
CA GLN A 346 19.69 -34.21 51.21
C GLN A 346 19.76 -35.65 51.77
N PRO A 347 20.93 -36.21 52.11
CA PRO A 347 21.01 -37.52 52.75
C PRO A 347 20.37 -37.45 54.15
N SER A 348 19.76 -38.55 54.61
CA SER A 348 19.06 -38.56 55.88
C SER A 348 20.03 -38.31 57.05
N PRO A 349 19.61 -37.60 58.12
CA PRO A 349 20.48 -37.25 59.25
C PRO A 349 21.17 -38.44 59.92
N VAL A 350 20.54 -39.63 59.85
CA VAL A 350 21.07 -40.87 60.44
C VAL A 350 22.33 -41.34 59.70
N HIS A 351 22.43 -41.08 58.40
CA HIS A 351 23.57 -41.51 57.60
C HIS A 351 24.80 -40.62 57.79
N ALA A 352 24.61 -39.34 58.14
CA ALA A 352 25.68 -38.39 58.42
C ALA A 352 26.30 -38.58 59.82
N LEU A 353 25.56 -39.19 60.76
CA LEU A 353 26.02 -39.44 62.13
C LEU A 353 26.76 -40.78 62.30
N ALA A 354 26.63 -41.69 61.33
CA ALA A 354 27.34 -42.97 61.33
C ALA A 354 28.84 -42.82 60.99
N GLU A 355 29.24 -41.73 60.32
CA GLU A 355 30.65 -41.46 59.97
C GLU A 355 31.51 -41.01 61.17
N PHE A 356 30.90 -40.69 62.32
CA PHE A 356 31.62 -40.15 63.49
C PHE A 356 31.78 -41.13 64.67
N GLN A 357 31.35 -42.39 64.54
CA GLN A 357 31.65 -43.41 65.55
C GLN A 357 32.95 -44.14 65.18
N SER A 358 34.08 -43.61 65.65
CA SER A 358 35.36 -44.32 65.67
C SER A 358 35.49 -45.09 67.01
N PRO A 359 35.92 -46.36 66.99
CA PRO A 359 36.02 -47.19 68.18
C PRO A 359 37.28 -46.84 68.97
N ALA A 360 37.10 -46.36 70.20
CA ALA A 360 38.16 -46.34 71.19
C ALA A 360 37.92 -47.48 72.20
N ASP A 361 38.75 -48.51 72.05
CA ASP A 361 39.28 -49.45 73.05
C ASP A 361 38.41 -49.94 74.20
N SER A 362 38.24 -51.26 74.23
CA SER A 362 38.22 -52.01 75.49
C SER A 362 39.06 -53.27 75.31
N VAL A 363 40.34 -53.12 75.65
CA VAL A 363 41.13 -54.17 76.30
C VAL A 363 40.33 -54.66 77.51
N TRP A 364 40.01 -55.95 77.57
CA TRP A 364 40.38 -56.94 78.60
C TRP A 364 39.91 -58.32 78.15
#